data_AF-A0A9W7AFN1-F1
#
_entry.id   AF-A0A9W7AFN1-F1
#
_cell.length_a   1.000
_cell.length_b   1.000
_cell.length_c   1.000
_cell.angle_alpha   90.00
_cell.angle_beta   90.00
_cell.angle_gamma   90.00
#
_symmetry.space_group_name_H-M   'P 1'
#
loop_
_entity.id
_entity.type
_entity.pdbx_description
1 polymer ?
#
loop_
_entity_poly.entity_id
_entity_poly.type
_entity_poly.pdbx_seq_one_letter_code
_entity_poly.pdbx_strand_id
1 'polypeptide(L)'
;KPVPGNEGKTQSEILRRVASGDDGFYHLETKEPVFENGNYRLNFHGRVTIPSVKNYQLTPVSNINDIVCQFGKVGDDRFHLDYRRPMNCFQAFAIALTQFAL
;
A
#
# COMPACT_ATOMS: atom_id res chain seq x y z
N LYS A 1 -15.89 -36.44 -7.95
CA LYS A 1 -15.12 -37.01 -9.10
C LYS A 1 -15.83 -36.61 -10.40
N PRO A 2 -15.12 -36.17 -11.45
CA PRO A 2 -13.93 -35.31 -11.36
C PRO A 2 -13.78 -34.29 -12.51
N VAL A 3 -13.16 -33.13 -12.23
CA VAL A 3 -11.95 -32.74 -12.98
C VAL A 3 -10.87 -32.36 -11.94
N PRO A 4 -9.71 -33.04 -11.97
CA PRO A 4 -8.50 -32.64 -11.27
C PRO A 4 -7.77 -31.55 -12.06
N GLY A 5 -7.17 -30.58 -11.34
CA GLY A 5 -6.22 -29.64 -11.94
C GLY A 5 -6.86 -28.38 -12.53
N ASN A 6 -7.20 -27.42 -11.68
CA ASN A 6 -6.97 -26.00 -11.94
C ASN A 6 -7.26 -25.21 -10.65
N GLU A 7 -6.32 -25.23 -9.70
CA GLU A 7 -6.24 -24.20 -8.66
C GLU A 7 -5.72 -22.90 -9.28
N GLY A 8 -6.35 -22.46 -10.36
CA GLY A 8 -6.21 -21.10 -10.84
C GLY A 8 -6.94 -20.23 -9.82
N LYS A 9 -6.19 -19.62 -8.89
CA LYS A 9 -6.71 -18.70 -7.87
C LYS A 9 -7.85 -17.88 -8.45
N THR A 10 -9.09 -18.18 -8.07
CA THR A 10 -10.25 -17.41 -8.50
C THR A 10 -10.00 -15.98 -8.03
N GLN A 11 -9.83 -15.04 -8.97
CA GLN A 11 -9.61 -13.64 -8.62
C GLN A 11 -10.78 -13.16 -7.75
N SER A 12 -10.46 -12.42 -6.69
CA SER A 12 -11.50 -11.82 -5.84
C SER A 12 -12.36 -10.88 -6.68
N GLU A 13 -13.64 -10.78 -6.31
CA GLU A 13 -14.60 -9.92 -7.01
C GLU A 13 -14.12 -8.46 -7.13
N ILE A 14 -13.45 -7.96 -6.10
CA ILE A 14 -12.85 -6.61 -6.09
C ILE A 14 -11.85 -6.46 -7.24
N LEU A 15 -10.95 -7.43 -7.44
CA LEU A 15 -9.95 -7.36 -8.52
C LEU A 15 -10.60 -7.41 -9.91
N ARG A 16 -11.68 -8.19 -10.05
CA ARG A 16 -12.42 -8.28 -11.32
C ARG A 16 -13.08 -6.95 -11.67
N ARG A 17 -13.72 -6.29 -10.69
CA ARG A 17 -14.37 -4.99 -10.88
C ARG A 17 -13.37 -3.87 -11.19
N VAL A 18 -12.22 -3.88 -10.52
CA VAL A 18 -11.12 -2.94 -10.84
C VAL A 18 -10.64 -3.17 -12.28
N ALA A 19 -10.44 -4.42 -12.70
CA ALA A 19 -10.01 -4.73 -14.07
C ALA A 19 -11.05 -4.35 -15.14
N SER A 20 -12.34 -4.30 -14.80
CA SER A 20 -13.40 -3.83 -15.71
C SER A 20 -13.52 -2.31 -15.82
N GLY A 21 -12.73 -1.54 -15.06
CA GLY A 21 -12.77 -0.07 -15.08
C GLY A 21 -13.95 0.53 -14.31
N ASP A 22 -14.43 -0.16 -13.28
CA ASP A 22 -15.47 0.35 -12.36
C ASP A 22 -14.97 1.63 -11.65
N ASP A 23 -15.71 2.74 -11.79
CA ASP A 23 -15.40 4.05 -11.24
C ASP A 23 -15.82 4.21 -9.77
N GLY A 24 -16.49 3.20 -9.20
CA GLY A 24 -16.91 3.16 -7.80
C GLY A 24 -15.76 2.97 -6.79
N PHE A 25 -14.50 2.98 -7.23
CA PHE A 25 -13.33 2.77 -6.37
C PHE A 25 -12.44 4.01 -6.26
N TYR A 26 -11.91 4.24 -5.06
CA TYR A 26 -10.82 5.19 -4.85
C TYR A 26 -9.49 4.52 -5.25
N HIS A 27 -8.88 4.99 -6.34
CA HIS A 27 -7.59 4.48 -6.81
C HIS A 27 -6.44 5.13 -6.05
N LEU A 28 -5.69 4.31 -5.30
CA LEU A 28 -4.50 4.71 -4.58
C LEU A 28 -3.32 3.87 -5.06
N GLU A 29 -2.19 4.51 -5.25
CA GLU A 29 -0.94 3.88 -5.67
C GLU A 29 0.17 4.18 -4.69
N THR A 30 1.19 3.33 -4.67
CA THR A 30 2.43 3.62 -3.95
C THR A 30 3.10 4.82 -4.58
N LYS A 31 3.40 5.83 -3.77
CA LYS A 31 4.15 7.00 -4.21
C LYS A 31 5.57 6.59 -4.63
N GLU A 32 5.95 6.98 -5.83
CA GLU A 32 7.30 6.80 -6.33
C GLU A 32 8.31 7.59 -5.49
N PRO A 33 9.47 7.00 -5.14
CA PRO A 33 10.51 7.69 -4.39
C PRO A 33 11.18 8.76 -5.25
N VAL A 34 11.60 9.85 -4.62
CA VAL A 34 12.33 10.93 -5.28
C VAL A 34 13.82 10.63 -5.20
N PHE A 35 14.54 10.83 -6.31
CA PHE A 35 16.00 10.73 -6.31
C PHE A 35 16.63 12.01 -5.74
N GLU A 36 17.26 11.89 -4.58
CA GLU A 36 17.94 13.00 -3.91
C GLU A 36 19.31 12.54 -3.40
N ASN A 37 20.37 13.31 -3.69
CA ASN A 37 21.73 13.04 -3.24
C ASN A 37 22.19 11.59 -3.50
N GLY A 38 21.95 11.09 -4.71
CA GLY A 38 22.37 9.75 -5.12
C GLY A 38 21.48 8.61 -4.65
N ASN A 39 20.37 8.89 -3.94
CA ASN A 39 19.52 7.87 -3.34
C ASN A 39 18.03 8.12 -3.60
N TYR A 40 17.27 7.05 -3.83
CA TYR A 40 15.81 7.11 -3.87
C TYR A 40 15.25 7.16 -2.45
N ARG A 41 14.44 8.18 -2.14
CA ARG A 41 13.87 8.40 -0.80
C ARG A 41 12.42 8.85 -0.86
N LEU A 42 11.67 8.49 0.18
CA LEU A 42 10.37 9.06 0.51
C LEU A 42 10.51 9.93 1.77
N ASN A 43 9.83 11.07 1.79
CA ASN A 43 9.81 11.96 2.94
C ASN A 43 8.66 11.58 3.89
N PHE A 44 9.02 10.99 5.03
CA PHE A 44 8.08 10.61 6.10
C PHE A 44 7.99 11.65 7.21
N HIS A 45 8.61 12.83 7.07
CA HIS A 45 8.54 13.92 8.05
C HIS A 45 8.89 13.47 9.49
N GLY A 46 9.92 12.61 9.62
CA GLY A 46 10.35 12.06 10.90
C GLY A 46 9.48 10.92 11.46
N ARG A 47 8.39 10.53 10.78
CA ARG A 47 7.53 9.40 11.18
C ARG A 47 8.17 8.05 10.93
N VAL A 48 9.16 7.97 10.04
CA VAL A 48 9.92 6.75 9.74
C VAL A 48 11.39 7.06 9.94
N THR A 49 12.05 6.23 10.75
CA THR A 49 13.44 6.46 11.18
C THR A 49 14.39 5.35 10.74
N ILE A 50 13.87 4.22 10.27
CA ILE A 50 14.66 3.06 9.84
C ILE A 50 14.37 2.74 8.37
N PRO A 51 15.41 2.64 7.51
CA PRO A 51 15.25 2.15 6.14
C PRO A 51 14.66 0.74 6.10
N SER A 52 13.68 0.53 5.23
CA SER A 52 13.06 -0.77 5.03
C SER A 52 12.34 -0.83 3.68
N VAL A 53 12.32 -2.01 3.06
CA VAL A 53 11.47 -2.30 1.90
C VAL A 53 9.97 -2.23 2.22
N LYS A 54 9.62 -2.29 3.52
CA LYS A 54 8.24 -2.19 4.00
C LYS A 54 7.73 -0.75 4.08
N ASN A 55 8.59 0.25 3.90
CA ASN A 55 8.20 1.65 4.03
C ASN A 55 7.46 2.10 2.78
N TYR A 56 6.24 2.61 2.93
CA TYR A 56 5.43 3.07 1.79
C TYR A 56 4.59 4.30 2.13
N GLN A 57 4.21 5.04 1.08
CA GLN A 57 3.19 6.08 1.11
C GLN A 57 2.17 5.75 0.01
N LEU A 58 0.88 5.81 0.30
CA LEU A 58 -0.21 5.65 -0.66
C LEU A 58 -0.83 7.01 -0.98
N THR A 59 -1.00 7.29 -2.27
CA THR A 59 -1.52 8.55 -2.79
C THR A 59 -2.52 8.33 -3.92
N PRO A 60 -3.50 9.22 -4.12
CA PRO A 60 -4.26 9.26 -5.36
C PRO A 60 -3.35 9.57 -6.54
N VAL A 61 -3.61 8.94 -7.69
CA VAL A 61 -2.87 9.20 -8.95
C VAL A 61 -2.98 10.67 -9.36
N SER A 62 -4.11 11.31 -9.06
CA SER A 62 -4.36 12.72 -9.34
C SER A 62 -3.60 13.69 -8.45
N ASN A 63 -3.07 13.25 -7.29
CA ASN A 63 -2.35 14.10 -6.36
C ASN A 63 -1.35 13.32 -5.49
N ILE A 64 -0.11 13.22 -5.97
CA ILE A 64 1.02 12.53 -5.28
C ILE A 64 1.47 13.19 -3.97
N ASN A 65 1.00 14.40 -3.67
CA ASN A 65 1.28 15.07 -2.39
C ASN A 65 0.24 14.73 -1.34
N ASP A 66 -0.88 14.12 -1.75
CA ASP A 66 -1.93 13.71 -0.85
C ASP A 66 -1.70 12.29 -0.29
N ILE A 67 -0.82 12.19 0.72
CA ILE A 67 -0.48 10.94 1.43
C ILE A 67 -1.64 10.36 2.26
N VAL A 68 -2.52 9.58 1.65
CA VAL A 68 -3.71 8.99 2.30
C VAL A 68 -3.33 7.97 3.38
N CYS A 69 -2.26 7.22 3.16
CA CYS A 69 -1.72 6.28 4.15
C CYS A 69 -0.19 6.30 4.07
N GLN A 70 0.48 6.24 5.22
CA GLN A 70 1.91 5.98 5.28
C GLN A 70 2.22 4.96 6.37
N PHE A 71 3.16 4.08 6.05
CA PHE A 71 3.61 3.04 6.94
C PHE A 71 5.12 2.97 6.88
N GLY A 72 5.75 2.78 8.03
CA GLY A 72 7.19 2.53 8.03
C GLY A 72 7.82 2.24 9.38
N LYS A 73 9.03 1.72 9.30
CA LYS A 73 9.78 1.13 10.42
C LYS A 73 10.39 2.21 11.34
N VAL A 74 10.24 2.00 12.64
CA VAL A 74 10.79 2.87 13.70
C VAL A 74 11.54 2.13 14.80
N GLY A 75 11.52 0.80 14.78
CA GLY A 75 12.29 -0.10 15.65
C GLY A 75 12.28 -1.50 15.06
N ASP A 76 12.88 -2.48 15.74
CA ASP A 76 13.02 -3.85 15.20
C ASP A 76 11.69 -4.46 14.75
N ASP A 77 10.70 -4.42 15.66
CA ASP A 77 9.33 -4.89 15.43
C ASP A 77 8.28 -3.79 15.65
N ARG A 78 8.67 -2.53 15.41
CA ARG A 78 7.80 -1.36 15.62
C ARG A 78 7.68 -0.54 14.35
N PHE A 79 6.44 -0.17 14.05
CA PHE A 79 6.09 0.58 12.85
C PHE A 79 5.08 1.67 13.21
N HIS A 80 5.16 2.81 12.53
CA HIS A 80 4.07 3.77 12.51
C HIS A 80 3.13 3.45 11.34
N LEU A 81 1.83 3.63 11.58
CA LEU A 81 0.78 3.55 10.58
C LEU A 81 -0.09 4.79 10.73
N ASP A 82 0.05 5.73 9.80
CA ASP A 82 -0.76 6.93 9.73
C ASP A 82 -1.71 6.79 8.54
N TYR A 83 -3.00 7.00 8.75
CA TYR A 83 -4.01 6.93 7.70
C TYR A 83 -5.01 8.07 7.87
N ARG A 84 -5.69 8.40 6.78
CA ARG A 84 -6.77 9.38 6.78
C ARG A 84 -7.81 9.03 5.73
N ARG A 85 -8.88 9.84 5.71
CA ARG A 85 -9.93 9.71 4.70
C ARG A 85 -9.33 9.66 3.29
N PRO A 86 -9.88 8.81 2.40
CA PRO A 86 -11.09 8.00 2.57
C PRO A 86 -10.88 6.66 3.31
N MET A 87 -9.66 6.31 3.74
CA MET A 87 -9.35 5.02 4.33
C MET A 87 -9.75 4.93 5.79
N ASN A 88 -10.25 3.76 6.23
CA ASN A 88 -10.48 3.46 7.64
C ASN A 88 -9.34 2.64 8.26
N CYS A 89 -9.37 2.49 9.58
CA CYS A 89 -8.34 1.78 10.35
C CYS A 89 -8.16 0.33 9.89
N PHE A 90 -9.26 -0.39 9.65
CA PHE A 90 -9.22 -1.81 9.27
C PHE A 90 -8.58 -2.01 7.90
N GLN A 91 -8.94 -1.17 6.92
CA GLN A 91 -8.34 -1.19 5.59
C GLN A 91 -6.84 -0.88 5.64
N ALA A 92 -6.46 0.20 6.36
CA ALA A 92 -5.06 0.59 6.51
C ALA A 92 -4.23 -0.52 7.19
N PHE A 93 -4.77 -1.12 8.25
CA PHE A 93 -4.11 -2.20 8.96
C PHE A 93 -3.97 -3.46 8.09
N ALA A 94 -5.03 -3.87 7.38
CA ALA A 94 -4.99 -5.00 6.47
C ALA A 94 -3.93 -4.82 5.37
N ILE A 95 -3.82 -3.62 4.78
CA ILE A 95 -2.78 -3.29 3.80
C ILE A 95 -1.39 -3.37 4.43
N ALA A 96 -1.20 -2.82 5.63
CA ALA A 96 0.08 -2.89 6.33
C ALA A 96 0.53 -4.33 6.59
N LEU A 97 -0.40 -5.24 6.94
CA LEU A 97 -0.08 -6.66 7.15
C LEU A 97 0.43 -7.35 5.88
N THR A 98 0.02 -6.91 4.69
CA THR A 98 0.52 -7.49 3.42
C THR A 98 2.03 -7.32 3.24
N GLN A 99 2.64 -6.32 3.88
CA GLN A 99 4.09 -6.09 3.85
C GLN A 99 4.91 -7.14 4.61
N PHE A 100 4.26 -7.98 5.42
CA PHE A 100 4.89 -9.08 6.16
C PHE A 100 4.59 -10.45 5.57
N ALA A 101 3.58 -10.52 4.71
CA ALA A 101 3.11 -11.76 4.09
C ALA A 101 3.71 -12.00 2.69
N LEU A 102 4.55 -11.07 2.21
CA LEU A 102 5.25 -11.12 0.93
C LEU A 102 6.76 -11.27 1.12
#